data_AF-A0A534CDD1-F1
#
_entry.id   AF-A0A534CDD1-F1
#
_cell.length_a   1.000
_cell.length_b   1.000
_cell.length_c   1.000
_cell.angle_alpha   90.00
_cell.angle_beta   90.00
_cell.angle_gamma   90.00
#
_symmetry.space_group_name_H-M   'P 1'
#
loop_
_entity.id
_entity.type
_entity.pdbx_description
1 polymer ?
#
loop_
_entity_poly.entity_id
_entity_poly.type
_entity_poly.pdbx_seq_one_letter_code
_entity_poly.pdbx_strand_id
1 'polypeptide(L)' 'MPFTRSLVDELATACRRKPSLLQIITGPRQVGKTTAAHQLVERLGWPNVWAAADLPLPPG' A
#
# COMPACT_ATOMS: atom_id res chain seq x y z
N MET A 1 6.45 -19.72 3.53
CA MET A 1 6.51 -18.36 2.96
C MET A 1 5.10 -17.79 2.98
N PRO A 2 4.88 -16.56 3.51
CA PRO A 2 3.57 -15.93 3.43
C PRO A 2 3.20 -15.66 1.96
N PHE A 3 1.91 -15.74 1.64
CA PHE A 3 1.41 -15.48 0.29
C PHE A 3 1.52 -13.99 -0.05
N THR A 4 2.14 -13.67 -1.19
CA THR A 4 2.23 -12.30 -1.71
C THR A 4 1.42 -12.17 -2.99
N ARG A 5 0.63 -11.10 -3.10
CA ARG A 5 -0.19 -10.84 -4.30
C ARG A 5 0.70 -10.41 -5.46
N SER A 6 0.44 -10.92 -6.67
CA SER A 6 1.14 -10.51 -7.89
C SER A 6 1.09 -9.00 -8.16
N LEU A 7 -0.02 -8.35 -7.78
CA LEU A 7 -0.20 -6.89 -7.87
C LEU A 7 0.89 -6.10 -7.10
N VAL A 8 1.49 -6.68 -6.06
CA VAL A 8 2.49 -5.99 -5.23
C VAL A 8 3.73 -5.62 -6.05
N ASP A 9 4.17 -6.48 -6.97
CA ASP A 9 5.35 -6.21 -7.79
C ASP A 9 5.08 -5.13 -8.85
N GLU A 10 3.86 -5.08 -9.40
CA GLU A 10 3.41 -4.02 -10.29
C GLU A 10 3.38 -2.67 -9.57
N LEU A 11 2.79 -2.62 -8.38
CA LEU A 11 2.74 -1.43 -7.54
C LEU A 11 4.15 -0.97 -7.13
N ALA A 12 5.04 -1.90 -6.77
CA ALA A 12 6.42 -1.56 -6.42
C ALA A 12 7.18 -0.95 -7.60
N THR A 13 6.92 -1.46 -8.81
CA THR A 13 7.48 -0.89 -10.04
C THR A 13 6.94 0.51 -10.29
N ALA A 14 5.63 0.73 -10.12
CA ALA A 14 5.00 2.04 -10.26
C ALA A 14 5.57 3.06 -9.28
N CYS A 15 5.71 2.70 -7.99
CA CYS A 15 6.26 3.58 -6.95
C CYS A 15 7.70 4.03 -7.20
N ARG A 16 8.50 3.24 -7.93
CA ARG A 16 9.90 3.55 -8.26
C ARG A 16 10.06 4.43 -9.51
N ARG A 17 9.00 4.60 -10.32
CA ARG A 17 9.04 5.44 -11.52
C ARG A 17 9.12 6.93 -11.13
N LYS A 18 9.79 7.73 -11.97
CA LYS A 18 9.82 9.19 -11.86
C LYS A 18 8.92 9.82 -12.94
N PRO A 19 8.16 10.89 -12.61
CA PRO A 19 8.04 11.53 -11.30
C PRO A 19 7.26 10.66 -10.30
N SER A 20 7.46 10.88 -9.00
CA SER A 20 6.70 10.21 -7.95
C SER A 20 5.27 10.72 -7.95
N LEU A 21 4.31 9.86 -8.31
CA LEU A 21 2.88 10.17 -8.36
C LEU A 21 2.12 9.53 -7.20
N LEU A 22 0.99 10.12 -6.83
CA LEU A 22 0.03 9.52 -5.91
C LEU A 22 -0.53 8.23 -6.51
N GLN A 23 -0.32 7.10 -5.82
CA GLN A 23 -0.86 5.80 -6.21
C GLN A 23 -2.22 5.58 -5.53
N ILE A 24 -3.26 5.29 -6.31
CA ILE A 24 -4.62 5.05 -5.81
C ILE A 24 -5.02 3.60 -6.13
N ILE A 25 -5.31 2.81 -5.11
CA ILE A 25 -5.78 1.42 -5.25
C ILE A 25 -7.30 1.39 -5.05
N THR A 26 -8.05 1.09 -6.10
CA THR A 26 -9.52 0.99 -6.06
C THR A 26 -9.99 -0.46 -6.21
N GLY A 27 -11.25 -0.73 -5.84
CA GLY A 27 -11.87 -2.04 -6.00
C GLY A 27 -12.91 -2.37 -4.92
N PRO A 28 -13.70 -3.45 -5.10
CA PRO A 28 -14.80 -3.82 -4.19
C PRO A 28 -14.36 -3.99 -2.73
N ARG A 29 -15.31 -3.93 -1.79
CA ARG A 29 -15.00 -4.21 -0.37
C ARG A 29 -14.47 -5.65 -0.21
N GLN A 30 -13.60 -5.87 0.77
CA GLN A 30 -13.03 -7.18 1.14
C GLN A 30 -12.18 -7.92 0.08
N VAL A 31 -11.81 -7.27 -1.03
CA VAL A 31 -10.91 -7.88 -2.04
C VAL A 31 -9.42 -7.87 -1.65
N GLY A 32 -9.07 -7.37 -0.45
CA GLY A 32 -7.71 -7.36 0.10
C GLY A 32 -6.80 -6.20 -0.36
N LYS A 33 -7.39 -5.03 -0.61
CA LYS A 33 -6.64 -3.79 -0.97
C LYS A 33 -5.68 -3.36 0.15
N THR A 34 -6.17 -3.31 1.38
CA THR A 34 -5.37 -2.96 2.57
C THR A 34 -4.20 -3.94 2.73
N THR A 35 -4.44 -5.24 2.55
CA THR A 35 -3.39 -6.26 2.58
C THR A 35 -2.33 -6.02 1.51
N ALA A 36 -2.72 -5.69 0.27
CA ALA A 36 -1.76 -5.38 -0.80
C ALA A 36 -0.92 -4.13 -0.48
N ALA A 37 -1.51 -3.10 0.13
CA ALA A 37 -0.78 -1.90 0.54
C ALA A 37 0.24 -2.19 1.65
N HIS A 38 -0.10 -3.02 2.64
CA HIS A 38 0.85 -3.45 3.67
C HIS A 38 2.00 -4.28 3.08
N GLN A 39 1.68 -5.25 2.21
CA GLN A 39 2.70 -6.06 1.53
C GLN A 39 3.62 -5.19 0.64
N LEU A 40 3.08 -4.14 0.01
CA LEU A 40 3.87 -3.19 -0.77
C LEU A 40 4.84 -2.40 0.10
N VAL A 41 4.39 -1.93 1.27
CA VAL A 41 5.25 -1.22 2.23
C VAL A 41 6.38 -2.11 2.71
N GLU A 42 6.07 -3.35 3.13
CA GLU A 42 7.08 -4.35 3.50
C GLU A 42 8.06 -4.62 2.36
N ARG A 43 7.57 -4.72 1.13
CA ARG A 43 8.37 -4.97 -0.08
C ARG A 43 9.32 -3.83 -0.42
N LEU A 44 8.88 -2.58 -0.22
CA LEU A 44 9.67 -1.38 -0.51
C LEU A 44 10.69 -1.08 0.59
N GLY A 45 10.40 -1.45 1.84
CA GLY A 45 11.25 -1.16 2.99
C GLY A 45 11.38 0.34 3.28
N TRP A 46 10.41 1.14 2.83
CA TRP A 46 10.42 2.59 3.03
C TRP A 46 9.81 2.98 4.37
N PRO A 47 10.21 4.14 4.93
CA PRO A 47 9.47 4.76 6.03
C PRO A 47 8.00 4.92 5.62
N ASN A 48 7.08 4.49 6.48
CA ASN A 48 5.65 4.48 6.18
C ASN A 48 4.84 4.91 7.41
N VAL A 49 3.70 5.54 7.15
CA VAL A 49 2.67 5.83 8.14
C VAL A 49 1.37 5.26 7.61
N TRP A 50 0.69 4.46 8.42
CA TRP A 50 -0.63 3.93 8.10
C TRP A 50 -1.70 4.70 8.87
N ALA A 51 -2.72 5.18 8.15
CA ALA A 51 -3.88 5.85 8.71
C ALA A 51 -5.14 5.37 7.98
N ALA A 52 -6.25 5.30 8.71
CA ALA A 52 -7.57 5.03 8.16
C ALA A 52 -8.50 6.18 8.50
N ALA A 53 -9.40 6.54 7.60
CA ALA A 53 -10.33 7.65 7.81
C ALA A 53 -11.24 7.46 9.04
N ASP A 54 -11.49 6.20 9.41
CA ASP A 54 -12.35 5.84 10.54
C ASP A 54 -11.59 5.72 11.87
N LEU A 55 -10.25 5.87 11.86
CA LEU A 55 -9.46 5.87 13.09
C LEU A 55 -9.42 7.27 13.70
N PRO A 56 -9.39 7.39 15.05
CA PRO A 56 -9.13 8.66 15.69
C PRO A 56 -7.78 9.21 15.21
N LEU A 57 -7.74 10.53 14.98
CA LEU A 57 -6.51 11.20 14.56
C LEU A 57 -5.39 10.91 15.58
N PRO A 58 -4.15 10.65 15.13
CA PRO A 58 -3.03 10.43 16.04
C PRO A 58 -2.84 11.67 16.94
N PRO A 59 -2.44 11.50 18.22
CA PRO A 59 -2.12 12.63 19.08
C PRO A 59 -0.99 13.45 18.44
N GLY A 60 -1.21 14.75 18.34
CA GLY A 60 -0.23 15.73 17.84
C GLY A 60 0.84 16.07 18.86
#